data_AF-A0A0J0UM72-F1
#
_entry.id   AF-A0A0J0UM72-F1
#
_cell.length_a   1.000
_cell.length_b   1.000
_cell.length_c   1.000
_cell.angle_alpha   90.00
_cell.angle_beta   90.00
_cell.angle_gamma   90.00
#
_symmetry.space_group_name_H-M   'P 1'
#
loop_
_entity.id
_entity.type
_entity.pdbx_description
1 polymer ?
#
loop_
_entity_poly.entity_id
_entity_poly.type
_entity_poly.pdbx_seq_one_letter_code
_entity_poly.pdbx_strand_id
1 'polypeptide(L)'
;MTTPLFRASRWTVFAAAAALAAGLSACNKAEEPTAGQRLDSAINKTEQAAQDAKQKMESAAQEAGQASRNATADAAALMDDAGITAKVNAGLAQDPDLSAIKIDVDTRAGVVTLNGPVKSEQARDRASQIAQAVPGVTSVVNNLTISSGG
;
A
#
# COMPACT_ATOMS: atom_id res chain seq x y z
N MET A 1 3.73 32.49 15.78
CA MET A 1 3.04 32.61 14.48
C MET A 1 4.09 33.14 13.50
N THR A 2 4.56 32.49 12.44
CA THR A 2 4.10 31.33 11.67
C THR A 2 5.27 30.93 10.74
N THR A 3 5.49 29.61 10.60
CA THR A 3 6.16 28.85 9.51
C THR A 3 7.63 29.09 9.14
N PRO A 4 8.49 28.04 9.20
CA PRO A 4 9.69 27.93 8.37
C PRO A 4 9.35 27.38 6.97
N LEU A 5 9.86 28.06 5.95
CA LEU A 5 10.07 27.58 4.58
C LEU A 5 11.51 27.09 4.45
N PHE A 6 11.80 26.36 3.36
CA PHE A 6 13.07 25.75 2.92
C PHE A 6 13.26 24.28 3.37
N ARG A 7 12.83 23.28 2.59
CA ARG A 7 13.27 22.82 1.25
C ARG A 7 14.66 22.16 1.29
N ALA A 8 14.62 20.84 1.07
CA ALA A 8 15.59 19.98 0.38
C ALA A 8 17.04 19.94 0.90
N SER A 9 17.51 18.72 1.18
CA SER A 9 18.35 17.97 0.23
C SER A 9 19.07 16.86 0.99
N ARG A 10 18.55 15.63 0.87
CA ARG A 10 19.18 14.41 1.38
C ARG A 10 20.22 13.94 0.36
N TRP A 11 21.31 14.69 0.21
CA TRP A 11 22.44 14.32 -0.64
C TRP A 11 23.74 14.50 0.13
N THR A 12 24.24 13.39 0.68
CA THR A 12 25.66 13.00 0.85
C THR A 12 25.63 11.61 1.50
N VAL A 13 25.53 10.52 0.73
CA VAL A 13 26.68 9.71 0.32
C VAL A 13 27.79 9.76 1.39
N PHE A 14 27.67 8.90 2.41
CA PHE A 14 28.83 8.44 3.16
C PHE A 14 29.17 7.03 2.72
N ALA A 15 30.33 6.95 2.07
CA ALA A 15 30.92 5.76 1.50
C ALA A 15 31.40 4.78 2.58
N ALA A 16 31.28 3.50 2.23
CA ALA A 16 32.16 2.36 2.51
C ALA A 16 32.96 2.30 3.83
N ALA A 17 32.78 1.20 4.56
CA ALA A 17 33.92 0.36 4.98
C ALA A 17 33.45 -1.06 5.27
N ALA A 18 33.88 -2.00 4.43
CA ALA A 18 33.93 -3.42 4.77
C ALA A 18 35.00 -3.63 5.85
N ALA A 19 34.64 -4.29 6.95
CA ALA A 19 35.60 -4.82 7.92
C ALA A 19 35.28 -6.29 8.17
N LEU A 20 35.99 -7.15 7.43
CA LEU A 20 36.15 -8.56 7.74
C LEU A 20 36.98 -8.71 9.03
N ALA A 21 36.45 -9.51 9.95
CA ALA A 21 37.14 -10.30 10.99
C ALA A 21 38.48 -9.78 11.55
N ALA A 22 38.43 -9.17 12.75
CA ALA A 22 39.32 -9.45 13.88
C ALA A 22 38.97 -8.49 15.02
N GLY A 23 38.90 -8.98 16.26
CA GLY A 23 38.89 -8.10 17.43
C GLY A 23 37.80 -8.41 18.43
N LEU A 24 37.90 -9.59 19.05
CA LEU A 24 37.37 -9.85 20.37
C LEU A 24 38.14 -8.96 21.36
N SER A 25 37.77 -7.69 21.54
CA SER A 25 38.10 -6.91 22.74
C SER A 25 37.54 -5.50 22.71
N ALA A 26 36.93 -5.15 23.85
CA ALA A 26 36.60 -3.81 24.34
C ALA A 26 35.25 -3.19 23.91
N CYS A 27 34.19 -3.59 24.62
CA CYS A 27 33.19 -2.66 25.20
C CYS A 27 33.09 -3.00 26.69
N ASN A 28 33.67 -2.19 27.57
CA ASN A 28 32.99 -1.15 28.38
C ASN A 28 32.35 -1.70 29.69
N LYS A 29 33.13 -1.55 30.79
CA LYS A 29 32.74 -1.30 32.20
C LYS A 29 31.66 -2.20 32.83
N ALA A 30 32.06 -3.08 33.77
CA ALA A 30 31.16 -3.62 34.80
C ALA A 30 31.92 -4.06 36.05
N GLU A 31 31.40 -3.65 37.20
CA GLU A 31 31.77 -4.01 38.57
C GLU A 31 31.81 -5.53 38.79
N GLU A 32 32.72 -5.99 39.67
CA GLU A 32 32.88 -7.40 40.02
C GLU A 32 31.76 -7.89 40.95
N PRO A 33 30.96 -8.91 40.56
CA PRO A 33 30.10 -9.62 41.50
C PRO A 33 30.87 -10.82 42.05
N THR A 34 30.67 -11.13 43.34
CA THR A 34 31.25 -12.31 43.99
C THR A 34 30.65 -13.60 43.42
N ALA A 35 31.47 -14.66 43.42
CA ALA A 35 31.31 -15.89 42.64
C ALA A 35 29.97 -16.66 42.85
N GLY A 36 29.22 -16.38 43.91
CA GLY A 36 27.92 -17.01 44.19
C GLY A 36 26.70 -16.39 43.50
N GLN A 37 26.74 -15.10 43.11
CA GLN A 37 25.59 -14.38 42.52
C GLN A 37 25.59 -14.37 40.99
N ARG A 38 26.67 -14.85 40.37
CA ARG A 38 26.88 -14.80 38.91
C ARG A 38 26.18 -15.91 38.15
N LEU A 39 25.88 -17.04 38.80
CA LEU A 39 25.30 -18.19 38.12
C LEU A 39 23.81 -17.97 37.81
N ASP A 40 23.04 -17.43 38.76
CA ASP A 40 21.60 -17.15 38.57
C ASP A 40 21.35 -15.97 37.61
N SER A 41 22.25 -15.00 37.56
CA SER A 41 22.14 -13.81 36.70
C SER A 41 22.72 -14.02 35.29
N ALA A 42 23.60 -15.01 35.09
CA ALA A 42 24.06 -15.42 33.77
C ALA A 42 22.97 -16.20 33.01
N ILE A 43 22.27 -17.13 33.65
CA ILE A 43 21.21 -17.92 32.99
C ILE A 43 20.05 -17.02 32.57
N ASN A 44 19.59 -16.13 33.46
CA ASN A 44 18.45 -15.25 33.16
C ASN A 44 18.78 -14.20 32.08
N LYS A 45 20.01 -13.66 32.05
CA LYS A 45 20.46 -12.75 30.96
C LYS A 45 20.71 -13.48 29.66
N THR A 46 21.20 -14.73 29.69
CA THR A 46 21.36 -15.54 28.47
C THR A 46 19.99 -15.95 27.90
N GLU A 47 19.02 -16.24 28.75
CA GLU A 47 17.65 -16.58 28.33
C GLU A 47 16.88 -15.37 27.83
N GLN A 48 17.01 -14.20 28.48
CA GLN A 48 16.49 -12.93 27.96
C GLN A 48 17.14 -12.52 26.64
N ALA A 49 18.47 -12.60 26.52
CA ALA A 49 19.15 -12.26 25.27
C ALA A 49 18.79 -13.23 24.13
N ALA A 50 18.59 -14.52 24.43
CA ALA A 50 18.12 -15.51 23.46
C ALA A 50 16.66 -15.27 23.04
N GLN A 51 15.77 -14.90 23.97
CA GLN A 51 14.38 -14.57 23.68
C GLN A 51 14.25 -13.25 22.89
N ASP A 52 15.00 -12.22 23.25
CA ASP A 52 15.06 -10.94 22.52
C ASP A 52 15.62 -11.13 21.10
N ALA A 53 16.65 -11.98 20.96
CA ALA A 53 17.19 -12.35 19.65
C ALA A 53 16.15 -13.12 18.81
N LYS A 54 15.40 -14.05 19.43
CA LYS A 54 14.33 -14.80 18.77
C LYS A 54 13.20 -13.88 18.30
N GLN A 55 12.72 -12.98 19.17
CA GLN A 55 11.66 -12.03 18.84
C GLN A 55 12.07 -11.06 17.72
N LYS A 56 13.31 -10.56 17.74
CA LYS A 56 13.85 -9.71 16.65
C LYS A 56 14.01 -10.46 15.34
N MET A 57 14.40 -11.74 15.39
CA MET A 57 14.49 -12.60 14.21
C MET A 57 13.09 -12.89 13.62
N GLU A 58 12.09 -13.17 14.47
CA GLU A 58 10.71 -13.42 14.07
C GLU A 58 10.04 -12.17 13.47
N SER A 59 10.26 -10.99 14.05
CA SER A 59 9.74 -9.72 13.51
C SER A 59 10.37 -9.37 12.16
N ALA A 60 11.68 -9.53 12.01
CA ALA A 60 12.34 -9.32 10.71
C ALA A 60 11.84 -10.29 9.62
N ALA A 61 11.61 -11.56 9.95
CA ALA A 61 11.05 -12.54 9.02
C ALA A 61 9.57 -12.25 8.68
N GLN A 62 8.79 -11.79 9.65
CA GLN A 62 7.39 -11.41 9.46
C GLN A 62 7.24 -10.15 8.60
N GLU A 63 8.09 -9.14 8.80
CA GLU A 63 8.09 -7.91 7.99
C GLU A 63 8.39 -8.22 6.51
N ALA A 64 9.41 -9.05 6.25
CA ALA A 64 9.73 -9.50 4.91
C ALA A 64 8.58 -10.32 4.28
N GLY A 65 7.95 -11.20 5.06
CA GLY A 65 6.81 -12.00 4.62
C GLY A 65 5.55 -11.18 4.36
N GLN A 66 5.27 -10.18 5.19
CA GLN A 66 4.10 -9.30 5.07
C GLN A 66 4.20 -8.38 3.85
N ALA A 67 5.38 -7.79 3.60
CA ALA A 67 5.59 -6.95 2.43
C ALA A 67 5.31 -7.71 1.12
N SER A 68 5.77 -8.98 1.03
CA SER A 68 5.51 -9.82 -0.14
C SER A 68 4.04 -10.20 -0.29
N ARG A 69 3.33 -10.47 0.81
CA ARG A 69 1.88 -10.80 0.77
C ARG A 69 1.04 -9.61 0.37
N ASN A 70 1.32 -8.44 0.94
CA ASN A 70 0.61 -7.20 0.62
C ASN A 70 0.81 -6.84 -0.85
N ALA A 71 2.04 -6.85 -1.35
CA ALA A 71 2.31 -6.60 -2.77
C ALA A 71 1.58 -7.58 -3.71
N THR A 72 1.44 -8.84 -3.31
CA THR A 72 0.67 -9.83 -4.10
C THR A 72 -0.82 -9.54 -4.07
N ALA A 73 -1.37 -9.18 -2.90
CA ALA A 73 -2.78 -8.83 -2.74
C ALA A 73 -3.13 -7.54 -3.50
N ASP A 74 -2.26 -6.53 -3.44
CA ASP A 74 -2.41 -5.27 -4.16
C ASP A 74 -2.38 -5.51 -5.68
N ALA A 75 -1.47 -6.34 -6.17
CA ALA A 75 -1.42 -6.72 -7.59
C ALA A 75 -2.70 -7.43 -8.05
N ALA A 76 -3.22 -8.37 -7.25
CA ALA A 76 -4.48 -9.05 -7.56
C ALA A 76 -5.66 -8.07 -7.61
N ALA A 77 -5.76 -7.15 -6.64
CA ALA A 77 -6.81 -6.13 -6.62
C ALA A 77 -6.75 -5.21 -7.84
N LEU A 78 -5.55 -4.79 -8.27
CA LEU A 78 -5.38 -3.98 -9.48
C LEU A 78 -5.82 -4.72 -10.75
N MET A 79 -5.57 -6.03 -10.84
CA MET A 79 -6.01 -6.85 -11.97
C MET A 79 -7.53 -7.00 -12.00
N ASP A 80 -8.15 -7.22 -10.84
CA ASP A 80 -9.61 -7.28 -10.71
C ASP A 80 -10.26 -5.95 -11.10
N ASP A 81 -9.73 -4.82 -10.59
CA ASP A 81 -10.20 -3.47 -10.91
C ASP A 81 -10.06 -3.13 -12.40
N ALA A 82 -8.95 -3.54 -13.04
CA ALA A 82 -8.76 -3.37 -14.47
C ALA A 82 -9.79 -4.19 -15.27
N GLY A 83 -10.08 -5.42 -14.83
CA GLY A 83 -11.11 -6.26 -15.41
C GLY A 83 -12.52 -5.67 -15.28
N ILE A 84 -12.85 -5.10 -14.11
CA ILE A 84 -14.11 -4.37 -13.89
C ILE A 84 -14.19 -3.18 -14.84
N THR A 85 -13.15 -2.35 -14.89
CA THR A 85 -13.08 -1.16 -15.75
C THR A 85 -13.31 -1.53 -17.22
N ALA A 86 -12.67 -2.59 -17.70
CA ALA A 86 -12.84 -3.07 -19.08
C ALA A 86 -14.28 -3.51 -19.36
N LYS A 87 -14.92 -4.22 -18.44
CA LYS A 87 -16.32 -4.65 -18.57
C LYS A 87 -17.29 -3.47 -18.55
N VAL A 88 -17.06 -2.48 -17.68
CA VAL A 88 -17.88 -1.26 -17.63
C VAL A 88 -17.74 -0.51 -18.95
N ASN A 89 -16.52 -0.26 -19.43
CA ASN A 89 -16.28 0.40 -20.71
C ASN A 89 -16.93 -0.35 -21.88
N ALA A 90 -16.85 -1.68 -21.89
CA ALA A 90 -17.52 -2.49 -22.91
C ALA A 90 -19.04 -2.34 -22.86
N GLY A 91 -19.64 -2.34 -21.67
CA GLY A 91 -21.08 -2.12 -21.49
C GLY A 91 -21.53 -0.73 -21.95
N LEU A 92 -20.76 0.32 -21.62
CA LEU A 92 -21.03 1.68 -22.07
C LEU A 92 -20.91 1.80 -23.60
N ALA A 93 -19.92 1.15 -24.20
CA ALA A 93 -19.71 1.13 -25.64
C ALA A 93 -20.79 0.36 -26.41
N GLN A 94 -21.49 -0.58 -25.76
CA GLN A 94 -22.62 -1.31 -26.35
C GLN A 94 -23.93 -0.54 -26.28
N ASP A 95 -24.04 0.46 -25.40
CA ASP A 95 -25.25 1.27 -25.27
C ASP A 95 -25.27 2.35 -26.37
N PRO A 96 -26.32 2.42 -27.21
CA PRO A 96 -26.37 3.34 -28.34
C PRO A 96 -26.36 4.82 -27.91
N ASP A 97 -26.86 5.14 -26.72
CA ASP A 97 -26.92 6.53 -26.23
C ASP A 97 -25.59 6.98 -25.61
N LEU A 98 -24.73 6.03 -25.21
CA LEU A 98 -23.47 6.28 -24.50
C LEU A 98 -22.22 6.01 -25.35
N SER A 99 -22.31 5.13 -26.35
CA SER A 99 -21.18 4.73 -27.22
C SER A 99 -20.48 5.88 -27.94
N ALA A 100 -21.20 6.95 -28.27
CA ALA A 100 -20.66 8.14 -28.93
C ALA A 100 -20.07 9.17 -27.94
N ILE A 101 -20.12 8.89 -26.64
CA ILE A 101 -19.75 9.81 -25.57
C ILE A 101 -18.42 9.33 -24.97
N LYS A 102 -17.47 10.25 -24.79
CA LYS A 102 -16.25 9.96 -24.03
C LYS A 102 -16.55 10.01 -22.54
N ILE A 103 -16.76 8.83 -21.96
CA ILE A 103 -16.88 8.62 -20.52
C ILE A 103 -15.58 7.99 -20.04
N ASP A 104 -14.94 8.64 -19.08
CA ASP A 104 -13.76 8.11 -18.39
C ASP A 104 -14.22 7.27 -17.20
N VAL A 105 -13.76 6.02 -17.18
CA VAL A 105 -14.07 5.04 -16.13
C VAL A 105 -12.79 4.73 -15.36
N ASP A 106 -12.81 4.97 -14.05
CA ASP A 106 -11.74 4.56 -13.13
C ASP A 106 -12.33 3.63 -12.06
N THR A 107 -11.64 2.52 -11.78
CA THR A 107 -12.04 1.59 -10.72
C THR A 107 -10.92 1.47 -9.69
N ARG A 108 -11.29 1.51 -8.41
CA ARG A 108 -10.40 1.28 -7.26
C ARG A 108 -11.10 0.46 -6.20
N ALA A 109 -10.56 -0.70 -5.87
CA ALA A 109 -11.11 -1.64 -4.90
C ALA A 109 -12.63 -1.87 -5.08
N GLY A 110 -13.06 -2.09 -6.34
CA GLY A 110 -14.46 -2.29 -6.69
C GLY A 110 -15.35 -1.04 -6.64
N VAL A 111 -14.80 0.15 -6.39
CA VAL A 111 -15.53 1.43 -6.51
C VAL A 111 -15.29 1.99 -7.91
N VAL A 112 -16.36 2.11 -8.69
CA VAL A 112 -16.31 2.65 -10.06
C VAL A 112 -16.64 4.13 -10.04
N THR A 113 -15.78 4.95 -10.63
CA THR A 113 -16.01 6.39 -10.81
C THR A 113 -16.22 6.68 -12.29
N LEU A 114 -17.37 7.26 -12.62
CA LEU A 114 -17.74 7.69 -13.97
C LEU A 114 -17.56 9.20 -14.10
N ASN A 115 -16.76 9.64 -15.06
CA ASN A 115 -16.52 11.06 -15.34
C ASN A 115 -16.72 11.36 -16.82
N GLY A 116 -17.19 12.58 -17.14
CA GLY A 116 -17.36 13.03 -18.51
C GLY A 116 -18.70 13.71 -18.77
N PRO A 117 -18.88 14.30 -19.96
CA PRO A 117 -20.14 14.92 -20.35
C PRO A 117 -21.16 13.86 -20.80
N VAL A 118 -22.45 14.05 -20.54
CA VAL A 118 -23.54 13.24 -21.10
C VAL A 118 -24.63 14.14 -21.70
N LYS A 119 -25.43 13.58 -22.63
CA LYS A 119 -26.45 14.34 -23.36
C LYS A 119 -27.75 14.56 -22.58
N SER A 120 -28.02 13.77 -21.56
CA SER A 120 -29.27 13.83 -20.79
C SER A 120 -29.15 13.17 -19.42
N GLU A 121 -30.12 13.45 -18.54
CA GLU A 121 -30.30 12.76 -17.26
C GLU A 121 -30.48 11.24 -17.45
N GLN A 122 -31.23 10.84 -18.49
CA GLN A 122 -31.47 9.43 -18.79
C GLN A 122 -30.16 8.71 -19.14
N ALA A 123 -29.30 9.34 -19.95
CA ALA A 123 -27.97 8.80 -20.26
C ALA A 123 -27.11 8.66 -19.00
N ARG A 124 -27.15 9.66 -18.09
CA ARG A 124 -26.45 9.62 -16.80
C ARG A 124 -26.87 8.40 -15.96
N ASP A 125 -28.17 8.17 -15.85
CA ASP A 125 -28.72 7.10 -15.02
C ASP A 125 -28.44 5.73 -15.64
N ARG A 126 -28.54 5.63 -16.97
CA ARG A 126 -28.18 4.42 -17.74
C ARG A 126 -26.72 4.03 -17.55
N ALA A 127 -25.80 4.99 -17.60
CA ALA A 127 -24.39 4.73 -17.35
C ALA A 127 -24.15 4.17 -15.94
N SER A 128 -24.89 4.67 -14.94
CA SER A 128 -24.83 4.14 -13.56
C SER A 128 -25.34 2.71 -13.46
N GLN A 129 -26.46 2.41 -14.13
CA GLN A 129 -27.04 1.06 -14.14
C GLN A 129 -26.10 0.04 -14.79
N ILE A 130 -25.48 0.41 -15.92
CA ILE A 130 -24.50 -0.43 -16.60
C ILE A 130 -23.30 -0.70 -15.70
N ALA A 131 -22.77 0.32 -15.03
CA ALA A 131 -21.66 0.15 -14.10
C ALA A 131 -22.04 -0.76 -12.92
N GLN A 132 -23.21 -0.58 -12.31
CA GLN A 132 -23.68 -1.41 -11.19
C GLN A 132 -23.94 -2.87 -11.58
N ALA A 133 -24.27 -3.14 -12.85
CA ALA A 133 -24.52 -4.49 -13.32
C ALA A 133 -23.23 -5.33 -13.48
N VAL A 134 -22.05 -4.72 -13.43
CA VAL A 134 -20.78 -5.43 -13.58
C VAL A 134 -20.43 -6.20 -12.29
N PRO A 135 -20.16 -7.51 -12.36
CA PRO A 135 -19.73 -8.29 -11.20
C PRO A 135 -18.44 -7.74 -10.60
N GLY A 136 -18.42 -7.58 -9.27
CA GLY A 136 -17.29 -7.03 -8.51
C GLY A 136 -17.43 -5.54 -8.16
N VAL A 137 -18.43 -4.85 -8.73
CA VAL A 137 -18.73 -3.47 -8.36
C VAL A 137 -19.41 -3.42 -7.00
N THR A 138 -18.81 -2.67 -6.07
CA THR A 138 -19.32 -2.46 -4.71
C THR A 138 -20.03 -1.13 -4.58
N SER A 139 -19.56 -0.11 -5.29
CA SER A 139 -20.17 1.23 -5.31
C SER A 139 -19.89 1.94 -6.63
N VAL A 140 -20.78 2.85 -7.00
CA VAL A 140 -20.64 3.68 -8.19
C VAL A 140 -20.72 5.15 -7.80
N VAL A 141 -19.67 5.89 -8.14
CA VAL A 141 -19.59 7.34 -8.01
C VAL A 141 -19.84 7.95 -9.38
N ASN A 142 -20.96 8.66 -9.53
CA ASN A 142 -21.35 9.27 -10.78
C ASN A 142 -21.05 10.78 -10.76
N ASN A 143 -19.99 11.17 -11.47
CA ASN A 143 -19.60 12.57 -11.68
C ASN A 143 -19.88 13.03 -13.12
N LEU A 144 -20.81 12.38 -13.81
CA LEU A 144 -21.16 12.74 -15.18
C LEU A 144 -21.91 14.08 -15.15
N THR A 145 -21.51 14.98 -16.04
CA THR A 145 -22.12 16.31 -16.15
C THR A 145 -23.00 16.35 -17.39
N ILE A 146 -24.21 16.86 -17.26
CA ILE A 146 -25.09 16.99 -18.42
C ILE A 146 -24.64 18.21 -19.21
N SER A 147 -24.07 17.94 -20.38
CA SER A 147 -23.79 18.98 -21.35
C SER A 147 -25.03 19.14 -22.19
N SER A 148 -25.81 20.19 -21.90
CA SER A 148 -26.84 20.69 -22.81
C SER A 148 -26.13 21.26 -24.04
N GLY A 149 -25.73 20.40 -24.97
CA GLY A 149 -25.36 20.81 -26.31
C GLY A 149 -26.60 21.44 -26.95
N GLY A 150 -26.58 22.77 -27.08
CA GLY A 150 -27.61 23.54 -27.78
C GLY A 150 -27.60 23.32 -29.28
#